data_AF-A0A3Q9BWZ1-F1
#
_entry.id   AF-A0A3Q9BWZ1-F1
#
_cell.length_a   1.000
_cell.length_b   1.000
_cell.length_c   1.000
_cell.angle_alpha   90.00
_cell.angle_beta   90.00
_cell.angle_gamma   90.00
#
_symmetry.space_group_name_H-M   'P 1'
#
loop_
_entity.id
_entity.type
_entity.pdbx_description
1 polymer ?
#
loop_
_entity_poly.entity_id
_entity_poly.type
_entity_poly.pdbx_seq_one_letter_code
_entity_poly.pdbx_strand_id
1 'polypeptide(L)'
;MNRPIPGTVQIAVRHILSDHTTGVMTRTRRITWQDTPYRVRRPASGKHTVELTCSACDAAVRAEVRDEAATRRTTGILRTLAALSVLVLVMAFGYAVHEGGKTLPEGQSLPVLFPISIIAIALAIFAAPMFFVTSLRYTGVSKLDAPKLHGIMPVRN
;
A
#
# COMPACT_ATOMS: atom_id res chain seq x y z
N MET A 1 -2.94 20.86 -18.76
CA MET A 1 -2.23 19.64 -18.30
C MET A 1 -0.96 20.06 -17.59
N ASN A 2 -0.79 19.61 -16.34
CA ASN A 2 0.17 20.18 -15.41
C ASN A 2 1.46 19.34 -15.43
N ARG A 3 2.46 19.74 -16.25
CA ARG A 3 3.70 18.99 -16.51
C ARG A 3 4.41 18.61 -15.18
N PRO A 4 4.97 17.40 -15.05
CA PRO A 4 5.75 17.04 -13.87
C PRO A 4 6.96 17.98 -13.76
N ILE A 5 7.04 18.75 -12.67
CA ILE A 5 8.21 19.58 -12.38
C ILE A 5 9.23 18.68 -11.68
N PRO A 6 10.48 18.56 -12.18
CA PRO A 6 11.51 17.77 -11.55
C PRO A 6 11.68 18.14 -10.07
N GLY A 7 11.80 17.14 -9.20
CA GLY A 7 11.98 17.36 -7.76
C GLY A 7 10.72 17.81 -7.01
N THR A 8 9.54 17.72 -7.62
CA THR A 8 8.26 17.95 -6.94
C THR A 8 7.41 16.68 -6.90
N VAL A 9 6.58 16.56 -5.86
CA VAL A 9 5.59 15.49 -5.71
C VAL A 9 4.20 16.09 -5.61
N GLN A 10 3.25 15.47 -6.30
CA GLN A 10 1.84 15.81 -6.20
C GLN A 10 1.18 14.91 -5.17
N ILE A 11 0.54 15.51 -4.17
CA ILE A 11 -0.21 14.83 -3.12
C ILE A 11 -1.57 15.48 -2.98
N ALA A 12 -2.54 14.77 -2.40
CA ALA A 12 -3.81 15.33 -1.99
C ALA A 12 -3.97 15.20 -0.48
N VAL A 13 -4.37 16.28 0.17
CA VAL A 13 -4.89 16.23 1.54
C VAL A 13 -6.36 15.84 1.44
N ARG A 14 -6.67 14.64 1.94
CA ARG A 14 -8.02 14.09 2.02
C ARG A 14 -8.64 14.46 3.36
N HIS A 15 -9.80 15.10 3.33
CA HIS A 15 -10.67 15.29 4.48
C HIS A 15 -11.92 14.43 4.32
N ILE A 16 -12.20 13.56 5.30
CA ILE A 16 -13.46 12.79 5.34
C ILE A 16 -14.55 13.70 5.90
N LEU A 17 -15.51 14.07 5.05
CA LEU A 17 -16.64 14.93 5.39
C LEU A 17 -17.72 14.16 6.16
N SER A 18 -17.97 12.91 5.78
CA SER A 18 -18.93 12.05 6.45
C SER A 18 -18.60 10.57 6.28
N ASP A 19 -18.95 9.78 7.29
CA ASP A 19 -18.80 8.33 7.29
C ASP A 19 -20.04 7.72 7.94
N HIS A 20 -20.92 7.17 7.11
CA HIS A 20 -22.17 6.59 7.57
C HIS A 20 -22.23 5.11 7.22
N THR A 21 -22.49 4.29 8.23
CA THR A 21 -22.87 2.88 8.04
C THR A 21 -24.36 2.71 8.24
N THR A 22 -25.04 2.12 7.26
CA THR A 22 -26.48 1.83 7.29
C THR A 22 -26.73 0.32 7.17
N GLY A 23 -27.81 -0.18 7.77
CA GLY A 23 -28.24 -1.58 7.68
C GLY A 23 -27.74 -2.49 8.80
N VAL A 24 -28.62 -3.37 9.30
CA VAL A 24 -28.34 -4.38 10.35
C VAL A 24 -27.92 -5.73 9.73
N MET A 25 -28.52 -6.14 8.61
CA MET A 25 -28.14 -7.36 7.88
C MET A 25 -27.17 -7.13 6.72
N THR A 26 -27.36 -6.07 5.91
CA THR A 26 -26.42 -5.68 4.85
C THR A 26 -25.82 -4.31 5.14
N ARG A 27 -24.67 -4.33 5.82
CA ARG A 27 -23.99 -3.11 6.27
C ARG A 27 -23.40 -2.36 5.08
N THR A 28 -24.04 -1.26 4.68
CA THR A 28 -23.55 -0.39 3.60
C THR A 28 -22.84 0.81 4.22
N ARG A 29 -21.54 0.97 3.94
CA ARG A 29 -20.74 2.12 4.39
C ARG A 29 -20.62 3.14 3.26
N ARG A 30 -21.04 4.37 3.51
CA ARG A 30 -20.89 5.51 2.61
C ARG A 30 -19.93 6.51 3.24
N ILE A 31 -18.81 6.73 2.57
CA ILE A 31 -17.80 7.71 2.97
C ILE A 31 -17.84 8.84 1.94
N THR A 32 -17.97 10.08 2.40
CA THR A 32 -17.78 11.27 1.57
C THR A 32 -16.48 11.94 1.97
N TRP A 33 -15.70 12.36 0.98
CA TRP A 33 -14.41 13.00 1.23
C TRP A 33 -14.14 14.08 0.19
N GLN A 34 -13.29 15.03 0.57
CA GLN A 34 -12.78 16.07 -0.30
C GLN A 34 -11.26 15.97 -0.35
N ASP A 35 -10.72 15.93 -1.56
CA ASP A 35 -9.29 15.85 -1.84
C ASP A 35 -8.80 17.22 -2.32
N THR A 36 -7.85 17.82 -1.59
CA THR A 36 -7.24 19.10 -1.97
C THR A 36 -5.81 18.85 -2.49
N PRO A 37 -5.51 19.12 -3.77
CA PRO A 37 -4.21 18.82 -4.35
C PRO A 37 -3.14 19.85 -3.97
N TYR A 38 -1.96 19.37 -3.60
CA TYR A 38 -0.76 20.15 -3.34
C TYR A 38 0.41 19.67 -4.18
N ARG A 39 1.28 20.62 -4.51
CA ARG A 39 2.61 20.36 -5.07
C ARG A 39 3.63 20.67 -4.01
N VAL A 40 4.38 19.66 -3.61
CA VAL A 40 5.41 19.81 -2.59
C VAL A 40 6.78 19.55 -3.22
N ARG A 41 7.74 20.41 -2.90
CA ARG A 41 9.13 20.24 -3.33
C ARG A 41 9.79 19.17 -2.45
N ARG A 42 10.48 18.21 -3.08
CA ARG A 42 11.28 17.22 -2.36
C ARG A 42 12.57 17.86 -1.85
N PRO A 43 13.03 17.51 -0.64
CA PRO A 43 14.33 17.94 -0.17
C PRO A 43 15.44 17.31 -1.01
N ALA A 44 16.60 17.98 -1.07
CA ALA A 44 17.78 17.46 -1.76
C ALA A 44 18.32 16.19 -1.07
N SER A 45 18.23 16.12 0.26
CA SER A 45 18.64 14.97 1.05
C SER A 45 17.76 14.82 2.30
N GLY A 46 17.52 13.57 2.71
CA GLY A 46 16.87 13.26 3.97
C GLY A 46 15.37 13.51 3.97
N LYS A 47 14.90 14.23 4.99
CA LYS A 47 13.49 14.42 5.30
C LYS A 47 13.21 15.88 5.62
N HIS A 48 12.08 16.39 5.14
CA HIS A 48 11.64 17.74 5.44
C HIS A 48 10.17 17.74 5.83
N THR A 49 9.81 18.51 6.84
CA THR A 49 8.42 18.68 7.27
C THR A 49 7.79 19.84 6.51
N VAL A 50 6.56 19.66 6.05
CA VAL A 50 5.78 20.71 5.40
C VAL A 50 4.42 20.81 6.08
N GLU A 51 3.92 22.02 6.17
CA GLU A 51 2.59 22.31 6.70
C GLU A 51 1.66 22.62 5.54
N LEU A 52 0.53 21.91 5.50
CA LEU A 52 -0.49 22.00 4.46
C LEU A 52 -1.81 22.37 5.13
N THR A 53 -2.55 23.31 4.58
CA THR A 53 -3.83 23.74 5.16
C THR A 53 -4.99 23.05 4.47
N CYS A 54 -5.82 22.29 5.18
CA CYS A 54 -6.99 21.66 4.57
C CYS A 54 -8.03 22.71 4.13
N SER A 55 -8.44 22.74 2.86
CA SER A 55 -9.38 23.75 2.36
C SER A 55 -10.83 23.59 2.86
N ALA A 56 -11.14 22.49 3.54
CA ALA A 56 -12.50 22.18 3.99
C ALA A 56 -12.76 22.57 5.45
N CYS A 57 -11.71 22.72 6.26
CA CYS A 57 -11.83 23.07 7.69
C CYS A 57 -10.70 23.98 8.19
N ASP A 58 -9.85 24.47 7.29
CA ASP A 58 -8.68 25.32 7.54
C ASP A 58 -7.67 24.75 8.55
N ALA A 59 -7.75 23.44 8.84
CA ALA A 59 -6.84 22.80 9.77
C ALA A 59 -5.45 22.57 9.16
N ALA A 60 -4.42 22.76 9.98
CA ALA A 60 -3.05 22.44 9.62
C ALA A 60 -2.81 20.92 9.61
N VAL A 61 -2.26 20.43 8.51
CA VAL A 61 -1.85 19.04 8.27
C VAL A 61 -0.35 19.04 8.03
N ARG A 62 0.41 18.48 8.97
CA ARG A 62 1.86 18.34 8.86
C ARG A 62 2.21 17.03 8.16
N ALA A 63 3.02 17.14 7.12
CA ALA A 63 3.52 16.03 6.34
C ALA A 63 5.04 15.97 6.38
N GLU A 64 5.59 14.77 6.51
CA GLU A 64 7.01 14.50 6.25
C GLU A 64 7.18 14.13 4.78
N VAL A 65 8.10 14.81 4.10
CA VAL A 65 8.49 14.55 2.70
C VAL A 65 9.91 14.01 2.69
N ARG A 66 10.09 12.86 2.07
CA ARG A 66 11.40 12.24 1.87
C ARG A 66 12.04 12.67 0.56
N ASP A 67 13.36 12.58 0.51
CA ASP A 67 14.11 12.77 -0.72
C ASP A 67 13.75 11.71 -1.79
N GLU A 68 14.11 12.01 -3.04
CA GLU A 68 13.82 11.17 -4.20
C GLU A 68 14.51 9.80 -4.13
N ALA A 69 15.75 9.75 -3.65
CA ALA A 69 16.55 8.53 -3.61
C ALA A 69 15.98 7.54 -2.58
N ALA A 70 15.68 8.02 -1.38
CA ALA A 70 15.01 7.23 -0.34
C ALA A 70 13.65 6.71 -0.81
N THR A 71 12.89 7.56 -1.52
CA THR A 71 11.58 7.17 -2.04
C THR A 71 11.70 6.05 -3.08
N ARG A 72 12.59 6.21 -4.06
CA ARG A 72 12.86 5.18 -5.08
C ARG A 72 13.35 3.89 -4.47
N ARG A 73 14.23 3.96 -3.47
CA ARG A 73 14.73 2.79 -2.76
C ARG A 73 13.59 2.01 -2.11
N THR A 74 12.70 2.68 -1.37
CA THR A 74 11.54 2.02 -0.75
C THR A 74 10.58 1.44 -1.79
N THR A 75 10.28 2.18 -2.86
CA THR A 75 9.45 1.65 -3.97
C THR A 75 10.10 0.43 -4.61
N GLY A 76 11.41 0.46 -4.82
CA GLY A 76 12.20 -0.67 -5.33
C GLY A 76 12.08 -1.88 -4.41
N ILE A 77 12.32 -1.71 -3.11
CA ILE A 77 12.17 -2.78 -2.11
C ILE A 77 10.77 -3.38 -2.14
N LEU A 78 9.72 -2.56 -2.15
CA LEU A 78 8.34 -3.05 -2.20
C LEU A 78 8.06 -3.85 -3.49
N ARG A 79 8.57 -3.39 -4.64
CA ARG A 79 8.44 -4.14 -5.91
C ARG A 79 9.22 -5.45 -5.88
N THR A 80 10.43 -5.46 -5.33
CA THR A 80 11.22 -6.68 -5.17
C THR A 80 10.52 -7.67 -4.24
N LEU A 81 9.97 -7.22 -3.11
CA LEU A 81 9.17 -8.06 -2.21
C LEU A 81 7.91 -8.61 -2.89
N ALA A 82 7.24 -7.81 -3.71
CA ALA A 82 6.12 -8.27 -4.51
C ALA A 82 6.56 -9.39 -5.48
N ALA A 83 7.66 -9.19 -6.21
CA ALA A 83 8.20 -10.19 -7.14
C ALA A 83 8.63 -11.48 -6.44
N LEU A 84 9.31 -11.39 -5.29
CA LEU A 84 9.67 -12.55 -4.47
C LEU A 84 8.45 -13.29 -3.95
N SER A 85 7.40 -12.57 -3.55
CA SER A 85 6.13 -13.17 -3.12
C SER A 85 5.48 -13.98 -4.26
N VAL A 86 5.48 -13.43 -5.48
CA VAL A 86 4.99 -14.15 -6.67
C VAL A 86 5.84 -15.38 -6.97
N LEU A 87 7.17 -15.28 -6.87
CA LEU A 87 8.06 -16.43 -7.08
C LEU A 87 7.77 -17.54 -6.07
N VAL A 88 7.65 -17.20 -4.78
CA VAL A 88 7.28 -18.16 -3.72
C VAL A 88 5.92 -18.79 -4.00
N LEU A 89 4.93 -18.01 -4.44
CA LEU A 89 3.62 -18.52 -4.81
C LEU A 89 3.71 -19.59 -5.91
N VAL A 90 4.43 -19.31 -6.99
CA VAL A 90 4.59 -20.25 -8.12
C VAL A 90 5.30 -21.52 -7.68
N MET A 91 6.39 -21.40 -6.91
CA MET A 91 7.16 -22.56 -6.43
C MET A 91 6.36 -23.41 -5.46
N ALA A 92 5.69 -22.79 -4.48
CA ALA A 92 4.87 -23.49 -3.50
C ALA A 92 3.66 -24.15 -4.15
N PHE A 93 3.02 -23.48 -5.12
CA PHE A 93 1.91 -24.05 -5.88
C PHE A 93 2.36 -25.25 -6.72
N GLY A 94 3.48 -25.13 -7.44
CA GLY A 94 4.06 -26.25 -8.20
C GLY A 94 4.38 -27.45 -7.31
N TYR A 95 4.96 -27.21 -6.14
CA TYR A 95 5.22 -28.25 -5.14
C TYR A 95 3.93 -28.90 -4.63
N ALA A 96 2.93 -28.10 -4.26
CA ALA A 96 1.65 -28.59 -3.77
C ALA A 96 0.92 -29.45 -4.82
N VAL A 97 0.96 -29.07 -6.10
CA VAL A 97 0.39 -29.88 -7.19
C VAL A 97 1.18 -31.17 -7.38
N HIS A 98 2.52 -31.10 -7.34
CA HIS A 98 3.37 -32.28 -7.52
C HIS A 98 3.17 -33.32 -6.41
N GLU A 99 3.12 -32.91 -5.15
CA GLU A 99 2.91 -33.83 -4.03
C GLU A 99 1.43 -34.21 -3.86
N GLY A 100 0.50 -33.30 -4.12
CA GLY A 100 -0.94 -33.55 -4.00
C GLY A 100 -1.47 -34.54 -5.05
N GLY A 101 -0.77 -34.72 -6.17
CA GLY A 101 -1.09 -35.71 -7.20
C GLY A 101 -0.58 -37.12 -6.90
N LYS A 102 0.21 -37.33 -5.83
CA LYS A 102 0.73 -38.65 -5.47
C LYS A 102 -0.26 -39.38 -4.55
N THR A 103 -0.58 -40.62 -4.89
CA THR A 103 -1.28 -41.53 -3.97
C THR A 103 -0.29 -42.04 -2.93
N LEU A 104 -0.49 -41.65 -1.68
CA LEU A 104 0.31 -42.14 -0.56
C LEU A 104 -0.13 -43.58 -0.20
N PRO A 105 0.81 -44.49 0.13
CA PRO A 105 0.49 -45.77 0.72
C PRO A 105 -0.31 -45.59 2.02
N GLU A 106 -1.22 -46.52 2.30
CA GLU A 106 -2.00 -46.50 3.55
C GLU A 106 -1.07 -46.44 4.77
N GLY A 107 -1.26 -45.43 5.63
CA GLY A 107 -0.46 -45.22 6.84
C GLY A 107 0.69 -44.21 6.73
N GLN A 108 0.98 -43.65 5.55
CA GLN A 108 1.96 -42.56 5.40
C GLN A 108 1.31 -41.17 5.45
N SER A 109 1.95 -40.24 6.15
CA SER A 109 1.55 -38.83 6.19
C SER A 109 2.12 -38.06 5.00
N LEU A 110 1.46 -36.94 4.66
CA LEU A 110 1.95 -36.00 3.66
C LEU A 110 3.35 -35.49 4.05
N PRO A 111 4.24 -35.24 3.06
CA PRO A 111 5.54 -34.64 3.32
C PRO A 111 5.39 -33.35 4.13
N VAL A 112 6.29 -33.11 5.10
CA VAL A 112 6.25 -31.94 6.00
C VAL A 112 6.18 -30.60 5.24
N LEU A 113 6.77 -30.54 4.05
CA LEU A 113 6.76 -29.35 3.21
C LEU A 113 5.39 -29.07 2.56
N PHE A 114 4.48 -30.06 2.49
CA PHE A 114 3.17 -29.88 1.88
C PHE A 114 2.29 -28.89 2.66
N PRO A 115 2.04 -29.04 3.98
CA PRO A 115 1.36 -28.02 4.77
C PRO A 115 2.04 -26.64 4.71
N ILE A 116 3.38 -26.60 4.70
CA ILE A 116 4.14 -25.35 4.59
C ILE A 116 3.87 -24.66 3.25
N SER A 117 3.80 -25.43 2.15
CA SER A 117 3.49 -24.88 0.83
C SER A 117 2.10 -24.25 0.78
N ILE A 118 1.09 -24.85 1.42
CA ILE A 118 -0.27 -24.29 1.51
C ILE A 118 -0.26 -22.97 2.27
N ILE A 119 0.44 -22.89 3.41
CA ILE A 119 0.57 -21.65 4.18
C ILE A 119 1.30 -20.58 3.36
N ALA A 120 2.37 -20.95 2.65
CA ALA A 120 3.13 -20.04 1.81
C ALA A 120 2.27 -19.47 0.66
N ILE A 121 1.47 -20.31 0.01
CA ILE A 121 0.51 -19.90 -1.03
C ILE A 121 -0.48 -18.87 -0.45
N ALA A 122 -1.11 -19.19 0.68
CA ALA A 122 -2.09 -18.32 1.32
C ALA A 122 -1.48 -16.94 1.63
N LEU A 123 -0.29 -16.89 2.24
CA LEU A 123 0.39 -15.63 2.53
C LEU A 123 0.77 -14.86 1.26
N ALA A 124 1.31 -15.54 0.26
CA ALA A 124 1.79 -14.92 -0.96
C ALA A 124 0.65 -14.29 -1.81
N ILE A 125 -0.54 -14.89 -1.80
CA ILE A 125 -1.74 -14.35 -2.46
C ILE A 125 -2.10 -12.97 -1.94
N PHE A 126 -1.90 -12.69 -0.64
CA PHE A 126 -2.17 -11.37 -0.07
C PHE A 126 -0.96 -10.45 -0.11
N ALA A 127 0.23 -10.97 0.17
CA ALA A 127 1.46 -10.18 0.26
C ALA A 127 1.85 -9.57 -1.09
N ALA A 128 1.81 -10.35 -2.18
CA ALA A 128 2.18 -9.87 -3.52
C ALA A 128 1.37 -8.64 -3.98
N PRO A 129 0.01 -8.69 -4.02
CA PRO A 129 -0.78 -7.52 -4.42
C PRO A 129 -0.65 -6.38 -3.41
N MET A 130 -0.55 -6.66 -2.12
CA MET A 130 -0.37 -5.63 -1.10
C MET A 130 0.92 -4.83 -1.33
N PHE A 131 2.07 -5.51 -1.48
CA PHE A 131 3.35 -4.85 -1.75
C PHE A 131 3.34 -4.11 -3.08
N PHE A 132 2.76 -4.72 -4.12
CA PHE A 132 2.67 -4.08 -5.43
C PHE A 132 1.83 -2.80 -5.39
N VAL A 133 0.60 -2.86 -4.86
CA VAL A 133 -0.29 -1.68 -4.73
C VAL A 133 0.33 -0.62 -3.84
N THR A 134 0.98 -1.01 -2.74
CA THR A 134 1.69 -0.07 -1.86
C THR A 134 2.83 0.61 -2.61
N SER A 135 3.58 -0.12 -3.43
CA SER A 135 4.67 0.44 -4.24
C SER A 135 4.17 1.49 -5.25
N LEU A 136 2.97 1.29 -5.82
CA LEU A 136 2.35 2.22 -6.75
C LEU A 136 1.80 3.49 -6.06
N ARG A 137 1.37 3.36 -4.81
CA ARG A 137 0.79 4.47 -4.02
C ARG A 137 1.83 5.22 -3.19
N TYR A 138 3.03 4.67 -3.05
CA TYR A 138 4.08 5.26 -2.21
C TYR A 138 4.71 6.48 -2.89
N THR A 139 4.44 7.66 -2.33
CA THR A 139 4.94 8.95 -2.83
C THR A 139 6.12 9.49 -2.03
N GLY A 140 6.54 8.80 -0.97
CA GLY A 140 7.55 9.30 -0.04
C GLY A 140 7.05 10.41 0.88
N VAL A 141 5.74 10.64 0.93
CA VAL A 141 5.10 11.60 1.84
C VAL A 141 4.27 10.86 2.87
N SER A 142 4.49 11.16 4.14
CA SER A 142 3.75 10.57 5.26
C SER A 142 3.14 11.64 6.15
N LYS A 143 1.95 11.36 6.69
CA LYS A 143 1.28 12.24 7.66
C LYS A 143 2.04 12.18 8.98
N LEU A 144 2.52 13.31 9.45
CA LEU A 144 3.19 13.43 10.76
C LEU A 144 2.17 13.80 11.83
N ASP A 145 1.38 14.84 11.58
CA ASP A 145 0.36 15.33 12.49
C ASP A 145 -0.81 15.92 11.71
N ALA A 146 -2.03 15.65 12.17
CA ALA A 146 -3.25 16.21 11.61
C ALA A 146 -4.44 15.87 12.52
N PRO A 147 -5.52 16.67 12.49
CA PRO A 147 -6.77 16.28 13.11
C PRO A 147 -7.26 14.91 12.61
N LYS A 148 -8.12 14.28 13.43
CA LYS A 148 -8.84 13.07 13.03
C LYS A 148 -9.57 13.34 11.70
N LEU A 149 -9.78 12.30 10.87
CA LEU A 149 -10.40 12.37 9.54
C LEU A 149 -9.54 12.96 8.39
N HIS A 150 -8.26 13.24 8.64
CA HIS A 150 -7.33 13.71 7.60
C HIS A 150 -6.32 12.64 7.17
N GLY A 151 -6.12 12.53 5.86
CA GLY A 151 -5.15 11.62 5.24
C GLY A 151 -4.37 12.31 4.13
N ILE A 152 -3.18 11.77 3.82
CA ILE A 152 -2.40 12.19 2.66
C ILE A 152 -2.48 11.07 1.64
N MET A 153 -2.88 11.41 0.41
CA MET A 153 -3.07 10.47 -0.69
C MET A 153 -2.21 10.87 -1.89
N PRO A 154 -1.75 9.90 -2.71
CA PRO A 154 -1.25 10.21 -4.03
C PRO A 154 -2.36 10.84 -4.88
N VAL A 155 -2.02 11.84 -5.70
CA VAL A 155 -2.93 12.32 -6.74
C VAL A 155 -2.98 11.27 -7.85
N ARG A 156 -4.17 10.75 -8.16
CA ARG A 156 -4.39 9.96 -9.38
C ARG A 156 -4.52 10.96 -10.53
N ASN A 157 -3.57 10.94 -11.46
CA ASN A 157 -3.71 11.58 -12.76
C ASN A 157 -4.62 10.75 -13.66
#